data_AF-A0A7W0RHJ9-F1
#
_entry.id   AF-A0A7W0RHJ9-F1
#
_cell.length_a   1.000
_cell.length_b   1.000
_cell.length_c   1.000
_cell.angle_alpha   90.00
_cell.angle_beta   90.00
_cell.angle_gamma   90.00
#
_symmetry.space_group_name_H-M   'P 1'
#
loop_
_entity.id
_entity.type
_entity.pdbx_description
1 polymer ?
#
loop_
_entity_poly.entity_id
_entity_poly.type
_entity_poly.pdbx_seq_one_letter_code
_entity_poly.pdbx_strand_id
1 'polypeptide(L)'
;MSDGRSGYVPVDTGLVLQTLVERMFGLIEGRREDGPPESVAAVLGAADLRLTEAEPQLEADLRHAGYLARVVEVELFEPARQPAEWIPEMLTDRFARTTSWDEAVVSACADLARSEPLGKPSPDDEAAMSWRVPGPGGHVRHFLARRTIEEHLNEAEAAVVEDPAELKRPWLYGFFVAASEEALPAGAALGRAD
;
A
#
# COMPACT_ATOMS: atom_id res chain seq x y z
N MET A 1 -26.68 -31.53 -34.76
CA MET A 1 -26.54 -30.07 -34.57
C MET A 1 -26.30 -29.83 -33.10
N SER A 2 -25.05 -29.60 -32.71
CA SER A 2 -24.66 -29.34 -31.33
C SER A 2 -24.74 -27.83 -31.08
N ASP A 3 -25.75 -27.39 -30.33
CA ASP A 3 -25.81 -26.02 -29.84
C ASP A 3 -24.74 -25.83 -28.75
N GLY A 4 -23.62 -25.22 -29.16
CA GLY A 4 -22.56 -24.78 -28.28
C GLY A 4 -23.06 -23.63 -27.41
N ARG A 5 -23.62 -23.96 -26.25
CA ARG A 5 -23.82 -22.98 -25.17
C ARG A 5 -22.45 -22.67 -24.56
N SER A 6 -21.86 -21.60 -25.07
CA SER A 6 -20.72 -20.89 -24.49
C SER A 6 -20.98 -20.65 -23.00
N GLY A 7 -20.27 -21.37 -22.13
CA GLY A 7 -20.46 -21.41 -20.67
C GLY A 7 -19.89 -20.20 -19.95
N TYR A 8 -20.25 -18.99 -20.37
CA TYR A 8 -19.84 -17.75 -19.70
C TYR A 8 -20.96 -17.26 -18.79
N VAL A 9 -20.66 -17.16 -17.49
CA VAL A 9 -21.49 -16.44 -16.54
C VAL A 9 -21.12 -14.96 -16.63
N PRO A 10 -22.04 -14.06 -16.97
CA PRO A 10 -21.76 -12.62 -16.92
C PRO A 10 -21.49 -12.23 -15.47
N VAL A 11 -20.31 -11.69 -15.22
CA VAL A 11 -19.89 -11.20 -13.90
C VAL A 11 -20.01 -9.69 -13.90
N ASP A 12 -20.74 -9.15 -12.92
CA ASP A 12 -20.72 -7.72 -12.64
C ASP A 12 -19.39 -7.38 -11.96
N THR A 13 -18.48 -6.77 -12.73
CA THR A 13 -17.17 -6.37 -12.24
C THR A 13 -17.24 -5.32 -11.13
N GLY A 14 -18.30 -4.49 -11.10
CA GLY A 14 -18.53 -3.54 -10.02
C GLY A 14 -18.84 -4.25 -8.70
N LEU A 15 -19.71 -5.25 -8.74
CA LEU A 15 -20.06 -6.05 -7.56
C LEU A 15 -18.87 -6.87 -7.05
N VAL A 16 -18.05 -7.42 -7.94
CA VAL A 16 -16.82 -8.14 -7.55
C VAL A 16 -15.83 -7.20 -6.88
N LEU A 17 -15.59 -6.02 -7.45
CA LEU A 17 -14.69 -5.03 -6.85
C LEU A 17 -15.19 -4.61 -5.47
N GLN A 18 -16.48 -4.33 -5.32
CA GLN A 18 -17.07 -3.97 -4.02
C GLN A 18 -16.89 -5.10 -3.01
N THR A 19 -17.23 -6.34 -3.37
CA THR A 19 -17.11 -7.48 -2.46
C THR A 19 -15.67 -7.72 -2.01
N LEU A 20 -14.71 -7.58 -2.93
CA LEU A 20 -13.28 -7.73 -2.61
C LEU A 20 -12.78 -6.60 -1.72
N VAL A 21 -13.12 -5.34 -2.03
CA VAL A 21 -12.73 -4.16 -1.25
C VAL A 21 -13.28 -4.25 0.17
N GLU A 22 -14.57 -4.55 0.34
CA GLU A 22 -15.18 -4.68 1.67
C GLU A 22 -14.56 -5.82 2.49
N ARG A 23 -14.28 -6.96 1.84
CA ARG A 23 -13.60 -8.08 2.52
C ARG A 23 -12.20 -7.70 2.98
N MET A 24 -11.41 -7.07 2.11
CA MET A 24 -10.05 -6.65 2.44
C MET A 24 -10.06 -5.58 3.53
N PHE A 25 -10.94 -4.59 3.41
CA PHE A 25 -11.12 -3.54 4.40
C PHE A 25 -11.45 -4.13 5.78
N GLY A 26 -12.42 -5.06 5.88
CA GLY A 26 -12.75 -5.71 7.15
C GLY A 26 -11.59 -6.49 7.76
N LEU A 27 -10.70 -7.08 6.95
CA LEU A 27 -9.49 -7.76 7.44
C LEU A 27 -8.42 -6.78 7.92
N ILE A 28 -8.29 -5.62 7.27
CA ILE A 28 -7.37 -4.56 7.71
C ILE A 28 -7.83 -4.00 9.06
N GLU A 29 -9.10 -3.62 9.18
CA GLU A 29 -9.65 -3.08 10.43
C GLU A 29 -9.58 -4.09 11.57
N GLY A 30 -9.86 -5.37 11.29
CA GLY A 30 -9.73 -6.45 12.27
C GLY A 30 -8.31 -6.69 12.80
N ARG A 31 -7.30 -6.08 12.18
CA ARG A 31 -5.86 -6.18 12.56
C ARG A 31 -5.26 -4.84 12.98
N ARG A 32 -6.04 -3.76 12.98
CA ARG A 32 -5.54 -2.42 13.30
C ARG A 32 -4.90 -2.36 14.69
N GLU A 33 -5.37 -3.19 15.63
CA GLU A 33 -4.81 -3.28 17.00
C GLU A 33 -3.53 -4.13 17.09
N ASP A 34 -3.30 -5.05 16.16
CA ASP A 34 -2.11 -5.93 16.18
C ASP A 34 -0.82 -5.16 15.90
N GLY A 35 -0.94 -4.05 15.16
CA GLY A 35 0.20 -3.22 14.79
C GLY A 35 1.11 -3.86 13.73
N PRO A 36 2.02 -3.06 13.14
CA PRO A 36 3.13 -3.61 12.36
C PRO A 36 4.16 -4.24 13.33
N PRO A 37 5.03 -5.15 12.85
CA PRO A 37 6.19 -5.58 13.62
C PRO A 37 7.01 -4.39 14.12
N GLU A 38 7.61 -4.49 15.31
CA GLU A 38 8.36 -3.38 15.94
C GLU A 38 9.49 -2.85 15.03
N SER A 39 10.16 -3.74 14.30
CA SER A 39 11.16 -3.41 13.28
C SER A 39 10.65 -2.49 12.18
N VAL A 40 9.37 -2.61 11.83
CA VAL A 40 8.71 -1.84 10.77
C VAL A 40 8.08 -0.56 11.33
N ALA A 41 7.65 -0.58 12.59
CA ALA A 41 7.03 0.57 13.26
C ALA A 41 7.92 1.82 13.19
N ALA A 42 9.24 1.67 13.34
CA ALA A 42 10.20 2.76 13.22
C ALA A 42 10.23 3.38 11.80
N VAL A 43 10.15 2.54 10.76
CA VAL A 43 10.13 2.97 9.35
C VAL A 43 8.80 3.64 9.00
N LEU A 44 7.67 3.11 9.49
CA LEU A 44 6.35 3.73 9.29
C LEU A 44 6.23 5.07 10.03
N GLY A 45 6.80 5.15 11.23
CA GLY A 45 6.80 6.30 12.12
C GLY A 45 7.96 7.28 11.92
N ALA A 46 8.69 7.22 10.79
CA ALA A 46 9.83 8.10 10.53
C ALA A 46 9.45 9.58 10.76
N ALA A 47 10.04 10.19 11.80
CA ALA A 47 9.53 11.44 12.40
C ALA A 47 9.57 12.66 11.47
N ASP A 48 10.55 12.70 10.55
CA ASP A 48 10.71 13.79 9.58
C ASP A 48 9.91 13.58 8.30
N LEU A 49 9.25 12.42 8.15
CA LEU A 49 8.43 12.16 6.98
C LEU A 49 7.06 12.84 7.18
N ARG A 50 6.81 13.89 6.41
CA ARG A 50 5.47 14.39 6.12
C ARG A 50 5.15 14.20 4.65
N LEU A 51 3.99 13.62 4.37
CA LEU A 51 3.53 13.36 3.01
C LEU A 51 2.37 14.27 2.61
N THR A 52 1.66 14.83 3.59
CA THR A 52 0.55 15.76 3.42
C THR A 52 0.59 16.83 4.52
N GLU A 53 -0.39 17.74 4.52
CA GLU A 53 -0.61 18.73 5.58
C GLU A 53 -1.63 18.25 6.64
N ALA A 54 -2.04 16.97 6.58
CA ALA A 54 -3.01 16.41 7.51
C ALA A 54 -2.46 16.26 8.93
N GLU A 55 -3.37 16.03 9.89
CA GLU A 55 -3.02 15.74 11.27
C GLU A 55 -2.04 14.55 11.36
N PRO A 56 -0.96 14.64 12.17
CA PRO A 56 0.06 13.59 12.23
C PRO A 56 -0.49 12.20 12.57
N GLN A 57 -1.52 12.12 13.42
CA GLN A 57 -2.14 10.84 13.77
C GLN A 57 -2.88 10.23 12.58
N LEU A 58 -3.61 11.05 11.80
CA LEU A 58 -4.30 10.57 10.60
C LEU A 58 -3.28 10.06 9.55
N GLU A 59 -2.16 10.76 9.37
CA GLU A 59 -1.09 10.24 8.50
C GLU A 59 -0.53 8.91 9.01
N ALA A 60 -0.25 8.81 10.31
CA ALA A 60 0.28 7.58 10.91
C ALA A 60 -0.69 6.40 10.72
N ASP A 61 -1.97 6.61 10.98
CA ASP A 61 -3.01 5.60 10.81
C ASP A 61 -3.12 5.15 9.35
N LEU A 62 -3.06 6.08 8.40
CA LEU A 62 -3.11 5.74 6.97
C LEU A 62 -1.87 4.95 6.52
N ARG A 63 -0.66 5.29 7.00
CA ARG A 63 0.55 4.50 6.75
C ARG A 63 0.38 3.08 7.29
N HIS A 64 -0.16 2.94 8.49
CA HIS A 64 -0.40 1.62 9.06
C HIS A 64 -1.44 0.82 8.24
N ALA A 65 -2.55 1.43 7.87
CA ALA A 65 -3.58 0.77 7.07
C ALA A 65 -3.07 0.36 5.68
N GLY A 66 -2.21 1.17 5.05
CA GLY A 66 -1.55 0.83 3.80
C GLY A 66 -0.60 -0.37 3.93
N TYR A 67 0.17 -0.43 5.02
CA TYR A 67 1.02 -1.58 5.34
C TYR A 67 0.19 -2.86 5.49
N LEU A 68 -0.87 -2.81 6.30
CA LEU A 68 -1.78 -3.94 6.52
C LEU A 68 -2.49 -4.37 5.23
N ALA A 69 -2.80 -3.45 4.33
CA ALA A 69 -3.40 -3.78 3.04
C ALA A 69 -2.52 -4.74 2.24
N ARG A 70 -1.20 -4.50 2.20
CA ARG A 70 -0.27 -5.40 1.53
C ARG A 70 -0.18 -6.77 2.22
N VAL A 71 -0.12 -6.79 3.56
CA VAL A 71 -0.14 -8.04 4.34
C VAL A 71 -1.39 -8.87 4.02
N VAL A 72 -2.56 -8.25 3.98
CA VAL A 72 -3.82 -8.90 3.61
C VAL A 72 -3.81 -9.37 2.15
N GLU A 73 -3.20 -8.62 1.22
CA GLU A 73 -3.05 -9.08 -0.16
C GLU A 73 -2.26 -10.38 -0.27
N VAL A 74 -1.11 -10.47 0.41
CA VAL A 74 -0.22 -11.66 0.40
C VAL A 74 -0.95 -12.91 0.86
N GLU A 75 -1.83 -12.79 1.86
CA GLU A 75 -2.62 -13.90 2.36
C GLU A 75 -3.71 -14.35 1.39
N LEU A 76 -4.44 -13.39 0.81
CA LEU A 76 -5.64 -13.65 0.03
C LEU A 76 -5.35 -14.02 -1.44
N PHE A 77 -4.27 -13.52 -2.02
CA PHE A 77 -4.01 -13.61 -3.45
C PHE A 77 -2.68 -14.30 -3.74
N GLU A 78 -2.73 -15.43 -4.45
CA GLU A 78 -1.52 -16.16 -4.87
C GLU A 78 -0.49 -15.26 -5.57
N PRO A 79 -0.86 -14.36 -6.51
CA PRO A 79 0.12 -13.49 -7.16
C PRO A 79 0.83 -12.56 -6.18
N ALA A 80 0.17 -12.13 -5.09
CA ALA A 80 0.76 -11.21 -4.13
C ALA A 80 1.90 -11.84 -3.32
N ARG A 81 2.00 -13.17 -3.26
CA ARG A 81 3.05 -13.88 -2.50
C ARG A 81 4.45 -13.78 -3.10
N GLN A 82 4.56 -13.21 -4.30
CA GLN A 82 5.85 -12.92 -4.92
C GLN A 82 6.16 -11.43 -4.76
N PRO A 83 7.38 -11.07 -4.33
CA PRO A 83 7.79 -9.67 -4.31
C PRO A 83 7.84 -9.12 -5.74
N ALA A 84 7.63 -7.81 -5.90
CA ALA A 84 7.77 -7.19 -7.21
C ALA A 84 9.25 -7.17 -7.62
N GLU A 85 9.56 -7.70 -8.81
CA GLU A 85 10.94 -7.94 -9.27
C GLU A 85 11.83 -6.69 -9.32
N TRP A 86 11.23 -5.51 -9.45
CA TRP A 86 11.94 -4.22 -9.53
C TRP A 86 12.33 -3.64 -8.17
N ILE A 87 11.71 -4.10 -7.06
CA ILE A 87 11.96 -3.54 -5.72
C ILE A 87 13.39 -3.83 -5.24
N PRO A 88 13.94 -5.07 -5.33
CA PRO A 88 15.29 -5.34 -4.84
C PRO A 88 16.38 -4.46 -5.47
N GLU A 89 16.31 -4.24 -6.79
CA GLU A 89 17.25 -3.38 -7.51
C GLU A 89 17.11 -1.92 -7.07
N MET A 90 15.87 -1.41 -7.00
CA MET A 90 15.59 -0.07 -6.49
C MET A 90 16.15 0.13 -5.07
N LEU A 91 15.93 -0.82 -4.16
CA LEU A 91 16.39 -0.72 -2.78
C LEU A 91 17.92 -0.78 -2.69
N THR A 92 18.57 -1.63 -3.49
CA THR A 92 20.04 -1.70 -3.57
C THR A 92 20.65 -0.37 -4.04
N ASP A 93 20.06 0.24 -5.08
CA ASP A 93 20.46 1.54 -5.61
C ASP A 93 20.28 2.68 -4.61
N ARG A 94 19.28 2.56 -3.73
CA ARG A 94 19.01 3.53 -2.66
C ARG A 94 19.97 3.33 -1.50
N PHE A 95 20.19 2.08 -1.09
CA PHE A 95 21.13 1.71 -0.03
C PHE A 95 22.56 2.16 -0.34
N ALA A 96 22.98 2.12 -1.61
CA ALA A 96 24.29 2.65 -2.03
C ALA A 96 24.48 4.16 -1.74
N ARG A 97 23.41 4.89 -1.39
CA ARG A 97 23.40 6.33 -1.10
C ARG A 97 22.98 6.66 0.32
N THR A 98 22.66 5.66 1.14
CA THR A 98 22.22 5.82 2.54
C THR A 98 23.16 5.08 3.48
N THR A 99 22.94 5.23 4.78
CA THR A 99 23.77 4.57 5.81
C THR A 99 23.14 3.28 6.34
N SER A 100 21.84 3.10 6.13
CA SER A 100 21.09 1.91 6.57
C SER A 100 19.99 1.51 5.57
N TRP A 101 19.47 0.29 5.72
CA TRP A 101 18.31 -0.18 4.97
C TRP A 101 17.03 0.58 5.36
N ASP A 102 16.89 0.99 6.62
CA ASP A 102 15.77 1.80 7.07
C ASP A 102 15.72 3.12 6.29
N GLU A 103 16.84 3.83 6.17
CA GLU A 103 16.93 5.08 5.39
C GLU A 103 16.65 4.84 3.90
N ALA A 104 17.17 3.74 3.34
CA ALA A 104 16.92 3.37 1.94
C ALA A 104 15.44 3.15 1.67
N VAL A 105 14.76 2.41 2.54
CA VAL A 105 13.32 2.10 2.44
C VAL A 105 12.48 3.35 2.66
N VAL A 106 12.76 4.16 3.69
CA VAL A 106 12.04 5.42 3.93
C VAL A 106 12.13 6.33 2.70
N SER A 107 13.34 6.55 2.17
CA SER A 107 13.55 7.41 1.01
C SER A 107 12.86 6.87 -0.25
N ALA A 108 13.03 5.58 -0.55
CA ALA A 108 12.44 4.96 -1.73
C ALA A 108 10.90 4.99 -1.70
N CYS A 109 10.31 4.57 -0.58
CA CYS A 109 8.86 4.49 -0.43
C CYS A 109 8.22 5.88 -0.41
N ALA A 110 8.89 6.88 0.17
CA ALA A 110 8.41 8.26 0.14
C ALA A 110 8.41 8.82 -1.30
N ASP A 111 9.46 8.57 -2.09
CA ASP A 111 9.52 8.98 -3.50
C ASP A 111 8.45 8.29 -4.35
N LEU A 112 8.20 6.99 -4.13
CA LEU A 112 7.12 6.25 -4.79
C LEU A 112 5.74 6.81 -4.42
N ALA A 113 5.46 7.03 -3.14
CA ALA A 113 4.20 7.59 -2.68
C ALA A 113 3.94 9.01 -3.21
N ARG A 114 4.99 9.83 -3.36
CA ARG A 114 4.90 11.18 -3.94
C ARG A 114 4.74 11.18 -5.46
N SER A 115 5.28 10.19 -6.15
CA SER A 115 5.18 10.10 -7.61
C SER A 115 3.88 9.44 -8.08
N GLU A 116 3.22 8.63 -7.23
CA GLU A 116 1.99 7.98 -7.64
C GLU A 116 0.85 8.98 -7.94
N PRO A 117 0.07 8.76 -9.02
CA PRO A 117 -1.15 9.49 -9.27
C PRO A 117 -2.16 9.38 -8.10
N LEU A 118 -2.70 10.52 -7.67
CA LEU A 118 -3.71 10.56 -6.60
C LEU A 118 -5.06 9.96 -7.05
N GLY A 119 -5.39 10.16 -8.33
CA GLY A 119 -6.61 9.64 -8.94
C GLY A 119 -6.54 8.14 -9.23
N LYS A 120 -7.54 7.68 -9.98
CA LYS A 120 -7.50 6.38 -10.64
C LYS A 120 -6.54 6.49 -11.84
N PRO A 121 -5.36 5.85 -11.81
CA PRO A 121 -4.41 5.98 -12.91
C PRO A 121 -4.89 5.23 -14.16
N SER A 122 -4.35 5.62 -15.32
CA SER A 122 -4.49 4.85 -16.55
C SER A 122 -3.73 3.51 -16.41
N PRO A 123 -4.17 2.41 -17.04
CA PRO A 123 -3.41 1.16 -17.05
C PRO A 123 -1.98 1.30 -17.59
N ASP A 124 -1.75 2.27 -18.47
CA ASP A 124 -0.44 2.53 -19.10
C ASP A 124 0.36 3.63 -18.37
N ASP A 125 -0.12 4.12 -17.22
CA ASP A 125 0.56 5.17 -16.46
C ASP A 125 1.81 4.61 -15.79
N GLU A 126 2.99 5.03 -16.26
CA GLU A 126 4.25 4.53 -15.73
C GLU A 126 4.55 4.99 -14.30
N ALA A 127 3.87 6.03 -13.81
CA ALA A 127 4.01 6.50 -12.44
C ALA A 127 3.16 5.67 -11.45
N ALA A 128 2.23 4.84 -11.94
CA ALA A 128 1.36 4.01 -11.09
C ALA A 128 2.09 2.76 -10.57
N MET A 129 3.16 2.95 -9.80
CA MET A 129 4.02 1.87 -9.32
C MET A 129 3.29 0.84 -8.47
N SER A 130 2.26 1.26 -7.71
CA SER A 130 1.41 0.33 -6.95
C SER A 130 0.65 -0.66 -7.84
N TRP A 131 0.45 -0.38 -9.13
CA TRP A 131 -0.18 -1.31 -10.08
C TRP A 131 0.76 -2.41 -10.55
N ARG A 132 2.07 -2.14 -10.50
CA ARG A 132 3.13 -3.08 -10.89
C ARG A 132 3.51 -4.04 -9.78
N VAL A 133 2.94 -3.87 -8.58
CA VAL A 133 3.09 -4.84 -7.49
C VAL A 133 2.12 -6.02 -7.72
N PRO A 134 2.59 -7.28 -7.74
CA PRO A 134 1.73 -8.45 -7.90
C PRO A 134 0.59 -8.50 -6.86
N GLY A 135 -0.63 -8.89 -7.25
CA GLY A 135 -1.76 -9.01 -6.33
C GLY A 135 -3.13 -8.79 -6.98
N PRO A 136 -4.12 -8.22 -6.27
CA PRO A 136 -5.51 -8.08 -6.75
C PRO A 136 -5.68 -7.05 -7.88
N GLY A 137 -4.63 -6.28 -8.18
CA GLY A 137 -4.62 -5.26 -9.21
C GLY A 137 -4.90 -3.85 -8.67
N GLY A 138 -4.42 -2.86 -9.40
CA GLY A 138 -4.42 -1.47 -8.94
C GLY A 138 -5.80 -0.82 -8.78
N HIS A 139 -6.84 -1.35 -9.44
CA HIS A 139 -8.22 -0.92 -9.20
C HIS A 139 -8.67 -1.23 -7.77
N VAL A 140 -8.40 -2.44 -7.28
CA VAL A 140 -8.75 -2.86 -5.93
C VAL A 140 -8.00 -1.98 -4.92
N ARG A 141 -6.71 -1.75 -5.13
CA ARG A 141 -5.89 -0.87 -4.28
C ARG A 141 -6.41 0.57 -4.23
N HIS A 142 -6.78 1.13 -5.38
CA HIS A 142 -7.34 2.48 -5.43
C HIS A 142 -8.64 2.59 -4.62
N PHE A 143 -9.58 1.65 -4.80
CA PHE A 143 -10.84 1.68 -4.07
C PHE A 143 -10.69 1.34 -2.59
N LEU A 144 -9.75 0.45 -2.24
CA LEU A 144 -9.41 0.12 -0.87
C LEU A 144 -8.82 1.33 -0.14
N ALA A 145 -7.83 2.02 -0.73
CA ALA A 145 -7.28 3.25 -0.18
C ALA A 145 -8.37 4.29 0.06
N ARG A 146 -9.28 4.49 -0.90
CA ARG A 146 -10.42 5.41 -0.75
C ARG A 146 -11.34 5.02 0.41
N ARG A 147 -11.71 3.75 0.51
CA ARG A 147 -12.58 3.23 1.58
C ARG A 147 -11.94 3.42 2.96
N THR A 148 -10.64 3.13 3.07
CA THR A 148 -9.85 3.32 4.30
C THR A 148 -9.77 4.80 4.68
N ILE A 149 -9.46 5.68 3.74
CA ILE A 149 -9.39 7.14 3.97
C ILE A 149 -10.74 7.69 4.44
N GLU A 150 -11.84 7.27 3.80
CA GLU A 150 -13.19 7.67 4.19
C GLU A 150 -13.52 7.25 5.63
N GLU A 151 -13.15 6.03 6.04
CA GLU A 151 -13.34 5.60 7.44
C GLU A 151 -12.59 6.49 8.41
N HIS A 152 -11.28 6.69 8.18
CA HIS A 152 -10.42 7.42 9.11
C HIS A 152 -10.79 8.92 9.17
N LEU A 153 -11.27 9.50 8.08
CA LEU A 153 -11.81 10.87 8.08
C LEU A 153 -13.10 10.98 8.90
N ASN A 154 -13.98 9.97 8.83
CA ASN A 154 -15.20 9.94 9.63
C ASN A 154 -14.89 9.81 11.12
N GLU A 155 -13.89 9.02 11.49
CA GLU A 155 -13.43 8.86 12.88
C GLU A 155 -12.74 10.11 13.43
N ALA A 156 -12.02 10.87 12.59
CA ALA A 156 -11.22 11.99 13.04
C ALA A 156 -12.03 13.24 13.45
N GLU A 157 -13.37 13.22 13.30
CA GLU A 157 -14.41 14.23 13.66
C GLU A 157 -14.16 15.73 13.34
N ALA A 158 -12.96 16.14 12.89
CA ALA A 158 -12.58 17.54 12.67
C ALA A 158 -11.29 17.74 11.84
N ALA A 159 -10.73 16.70 11.20
CA ALA A 159 -9.50 16.85 10.42
C ALA A 159 -9.72 17.81 9.23
N VAL A 160 -9.09 18.98 9.28
CA VAL A 160 -9.08 19.91 8.14
C VAL A 160 -8.03 19.40 7.17
N VAL A 161 -8.50 18.84 6.06
CA VAL A 161 -7.64 18.39 4.96
C VAL A 161 -7.98 19.24 3.73
N GLU A 162 -7.02 20.04 3.28
CA GLU A 162 -7.21 20.94 2.13
C GLU A 162 -7.47 20.16 0.84
N ASP A 163 -6.72 19.07 0.62
CA ASP A 163 -6.94 18.13 -0.47
C ASP A 163 -7.00 16.68 0.05
N PRO A 164 -8.19 16.10 0.23
CA PRO A 164 -8.34 14.72 0.66
C PRO A 164 -7.71 13.69 -0.28
N ALA A 165 -7.43 14.03 -1.54
CA ALA A 165 -6.77 13.11 -2.47
C ALA A 165 -5.31 12.84 -2.06
N GLU A 166 -4.64 13.82 -1.44
CA GLU A 166 -3.26 13.70 -0.95
C GLU A 166 -3.13 12.64 0.17
N LEU A 167 -4.21 12.34 0.91
CA LEU A 167 -4.23 11.27 1.92
C LEU A 167 -3.96 9.88 1.34
N LYS A 168 -4.04 9.71 0.01
CA LYS A 168 -3.59 8.49 -0.64
C LYS A 168 -2.09 8.26 -0.46
N ARG A 169 -1.28 9.31 -0.33
CA ARG A 169 0.19 9.20 -0.20
C ARG A 169 0.64 8.47 1.07
N PRO A 170 0.20 8.83 2.29
CA PRO A 170 0.58 8.08 3.49
C PRO A 170 0.11 6.62 3.41
N TRP A 171 -1.07 6.35 2.85
CA TRP A 171 -1.52 4.98 2.60
C TRP A 171 -0.59 4.22 1.65
N LEU A 172 -0.21 4.82 0.53
CA LEU A 172 0.71 4.21 -0.44
C LEU A 172 2.11 4.01 0.14
N TYR A 173 2.58 4.94 0.97
CA TYR A 173 3.84 4.80 1.66
C TYR A 173 3.86 3.52 2.50
N GLY A 174 2.84 3.31 3.33
CA GLY A 174 2.69 2.08 4.11
C GLY A 174 2.69 0.82 3.25
N PHE A 175 1.93 0.86 2.14
CA PHE A 175 1.87 -0.24 1.19
C PHE A 175 3.24 -0.58 0.57
N PHE A 176 4.01 0.45 0.17
CA PHE A 176 5.35 0.25 -0.38
C PHE A 176 6.37 -0.19 0.67
N VAL A 177 6.22 0.20 1.94
CA VAL A 177 7.07 -0.30 3.03
C VAL A 177 6.90 -1.80 3.21
N ALA A 178 5.65 -2.31 3.25
CA ALA A 178 5.39 -3.75 3.30
C ALA A 178 5.96 -4.49 2.08
N ALA A 179 5.73 -3.96 0.87
CA ALA A 179 6.26 -4.56 -0.35
C ALA A 179 7.81 -4.54 -0.39
N SER A 180 8.43 -3.55 0.25
CA SER A 180 9.89 -3.45 0.40
C SER A 180 10.44 -4.45 1.41
N GLU A 181 9.76 -4.64 2.54
CA GLU A 181 10.11 -5.62 3.56
C GLU A 181 10.19 -7.04 2.96
N GLU A 182 9.21 -7.43 2.13
CA GLU A 182 9.18 -8.71 1.41
C GLU A 182 10.36 -8.92 0.45
N ALA A 183 10.95 -7.82 -0.02
CA ALA A 183 11.93 -7.79 -1.10
C ALA A 183 13.38 -7.49 -0.62
N LEU A 184 13.58 -7.32 0.68
CA LEU A 184 14.91 -7.08 1.25
C LEU A 184 15.85 -8.27 1.01
N PRO A 185 17.16 -8.01 0.79
CA PRO A 185 18.14 -9.07 0.67
C PRO A 185 18.20 -9.98 1.92
N ALA A 186 18.55 -11.25 1.74
CA ALA A 186 18.74 -12.16 2.85
C ALA A 186 19.78 -11.61 3.85
N GLY A 187 19.37 -11.46 5.11
CA GLY A 187 20.21 -10.89 6.17
C GLY A 187 20.03 -9.38 6.39
N ALA A 188 19.42 -8.66 5.43
CA ALA A 188 18.88 -7.34 5.67
C ALA A 188 17.55 -7.47 6.43
N ALA A 189 17.34 -6.60 7.42
CA ALA A 189 16.08 -6.49 8.14
C ALA A 189 15.93 -5.05 8.61
N LEU A 190 14.70 -4.57 8.61
CA LEU A 190 14.40 -3.25 9.15
C LEU A 190 14.63 -3.22 10.67
N GLY A 191 15.01 -2.06 11.21
CA GLY A 191 15.19 -1.86 12.64
C GLY A 191 16.38 -2.61 13.27
N ARG A 192 17.33 -3.10 12.46
CA ARG A 192 18.64 -3.56 12.97
C ARG A 192 19.57 -2.36 13.08
N ALA A 193 20.01 -2.05 14.30
CA ALA A 193 21.21 -1.25 14.50
C ALA A 193 22.43 -2.10 14.12
N ASP A 194 23.13 -1.71 13.05
CA ASP A 194 24.44 -2.28 12.71
C ASP A 194 25.50 -1.94 13.78
#